data_AF-A0A962QDR5-F1
#
_entry.id   AF-A0A962QDR5-F1
#
_cell.length_a   1.000
_cell.length_b   1.000
_cell.length_c   1.000
_cell.angle_alpha   90.00
_cell.angle_beta   90.00
_cell.angle_gamma   90.00
#
_symmetry.space_group_name_H-M   'P 1'
#
loop_
_entity.id
_entity.type
_entity.pdbx_description
1 polymer ?
#
loop_
_entity_poly.entity_id
_entity_poly.type
_entity_poly.pdbx_seq_one_letter_code
_entity_poly.pdbx_strand_id
1 'polypeptide(L)'
;PDFSLFVQSNGNIGLGTDSPQRAVHVIKANTPAIRLEQGGGAFPAAVWDIQANEQGLSIALDGTPQLEIDSSGNLTIQGSLTTTNPAGTFPDYVFEPGYALMPLEQLSAFVSENGHLPDIPSAAQTAQDGLNMSQLQLKLLQKVEELTLYTLQQQAQIEALQAQLRAVQ
;
A
#
# COMPACT_ATOMS: atom_id res chain seq x y z
N PRO A 1 21.50 23.66 -31.13
CA PRO A 1 20.18 24.28 -30.87
C PRO A 1 20.25 25.19 -29.65
N ASP A 2 19.61 26.34 -29.70
CA ASP A 2 19.60 27.28 -28.58
C ASP A 2 19.01 26.60 -27.33
N PHE A 3 19.58 26.92 -26.17
CA PHE A 3 19.12 26.48 -24.84
C PHE A 3 19.02 24.96 -24.63
N SER A 4 19.78 24.17 -25.40
CA SER A 4 19.85 22.72 -25.18
C SER A 4 20.40 22.38 -23.79
N LEU A 5 21.38 23.17 -23.34
CA LEU A 5 21.87 23.23 -21.97
C LEU A 5 22.10 24.70 -21.62
N PHE A 6 21.48 25.17 -20.54
CA PHE A 6 21.64 26.54 -20.04
C PHE A 6 21.96 26.49 -18.55
N VAL A 7 22.90 27.32 -18.10
CA VAL A 7 23.25 27.46 -16.68
C VAL A 7 23.02 28.91 -16.28
N GLN A 8 22.08 29.14 -15.39
CA GLN A 8 21.74 30.45 -14.86
C GLN A 8 22.79 30.90 -13.82
N SER A 9 22.94 32.21 -13.61
CA SER A 9 23.91 32.79 -12.66
C SER A 9 23.75 32.33 -11.20
N ASN A 10 22.57 31.83 -10.83
CA ASN A 10 22.28 31.26 -9.52
C ASN A 10 22.58 29.74 -9.44
N GLY A 11 23.12 29.14 -10.50
CA GLY A 11 23.46 27.71 -10.58
C GLY A 11 22.34 26.81 -11.10
N ASN A 12 21.15 27.32 -11.41
CA ASN A 12 20.07 26.50 -11.99
C ASN A 12 20.42 26.04 -13.41
N ILE A 13 20.06 24.80 -13.73
CA ILE A 13 20.30 24.19 -15.04
C ILE A 13 18.98 24.05 -15.80
N GLY A 14 18.92 24.62 -17.00
CA GLY A 14 17.84 24.45 -17.96
C GLY A 14 18.23 23.48 -19.08
N LEU A 15 17.36 22.52 -19.37
CA LEU A 15 17.44 21.64 -20.54
C LEU A 15 16.24 21.95 -21.44
N GLY A 16 16.47 22.65 -22.54
CA GLY A 16 15.42 23.17 -23.41
C GLY A 16 14.78 24.48 -22.94
N THR A 17 15.40 25.19 -21.99
CA THR A 17 14.91 26.48 -21.45
C THR A 17 16.07 27.34 -20.94
N ASP A 18 16.00 28.66 -21.12
CA ASP A 18 16.93 29.66 -20.56
C ASP A 18 16.44 30.28 -19.24
N SER A 19 15.25 29.87 -18.78
CA SER A 19 14.58 30.45 -17.63
C SER A 19 14.23 29.38 -16.59
N PRO A 20 15.22 28.60 -16.09
CA PRO A 20 14.96 27.50 -15.18
C PRO A 20 14.36 27.98 -13.85
N GLN A 21 13.20 27.42 -13.48
CA GLN A 21 12.44 27.79 -12.27
C GLN A 21 12.81 26.95 -11.04
N ARG A 22 13.63 25.93 -11.22
CA ARG A 22 14.15 25.01 -10.20
C ARG A 22 15.60 24.70 -10.54
N ALA A 23 16.31 24.08 -9.58
CA ALA A 23 17.71 23.70 -9.75
C ALA A 23 17.98 22.92 -11.04
N VAL A 24 17.03 22.07 -11.45
CA VAL A 24 16.99 21.46 -12.78
C VAL A 24 15.59 21.67 -13.37
N HIS A 25 15.51 22.23 -14.57
CA HIS A 25 14.26 22.44 -15.31
C HIS A 25 14.39 21.89 -16.73
N VAL A 26 13.58 20.88 -17.06
CA VAL A 26 13.56 20.25 -18.38
C VAL A 26 12.26 20.63 -19.10
N ILE A 27 12.36 21.16 -20.33
CA ILE A 27 11.21 21.44 -21.19
C ILE A 27 11.37 20.69 -22.50
N LYS A 28 10.35 19.91 -22.86
CA LYS A 28 10.21 19.25 -24.16
C LYS A 28 8.73 19.21 -24.54
N ALA A 29 8.44 19.20 -25.84
CA ALA A 29 7.07 19.34 -26.35
C ALA A 29 6.12 18.20 -25.97
N ASN A 30 6.61 16.96 -25.85
CA ASN A 30 5.79 15.81 -25.49
C ASN A 30 6.61 14.88 -24.60
N THR A 31 6.15 14.70 -23.37
CA THR A 31 6.76 13.84 -22.34
C THR A 31 8.25 14.13 -22.09
N PRO A 32 8.61 15.27 -21.48
CA PRO A 32 9.96 15.47 -20.95
C PRO A 32 10.35 14.30 -20.02
N ALA A 33 11.56 13.79 -20.21
CA ALA A 33 12.05 12.61 -19.52
C ALA A 33 13.54 12.73 -19.16
N ILE A 34 13.93 11.99 -18.13
CA ILE A 34 15.31 11.64 -17.82
C ILE A 34 15.48 10.15 -18.13
N ARG A 35 16.46 9.83 -18.99
CA ARG A 35 16.72 8.48 -19.46
C ARG A 35 17.95 7.87 -18.81
N LEU A 36 17.82 6.60 -18.41
CA LEU A 36 18.90 5.70 -18.04
C LEU A 36 18.87 4.51 -19.02
N GLU A 37 19.98 4.24 -19.69
CA GLU A 37 20.04 3.20 -20.72
C GLU A 37 21.16 2.20 -20.40
N GLN A 38 20.78 0.93 -20.28
CA GLN A 38 21.67 -0.21 -20.25
C GLN A 38 21.79 -0.78 -21.66
N GLY A 39 23.00 -0.76 -22.22
CA GLY A 39 23.30 -1.41 -23.49
C GLY A 39 23.29 -2.94 -23.39
N GLY A 40 23.37 -3.61 -24.54
CA GLY A 40 23.46 -5.08 -24.61
C GLY A 40 24.84 -5.62 -24.24
N GLY A 41 24.88 -6.76 -23.53
CA GLY A 41 26.11 -7.45 -23.14
C GLY A 41 25.82 -8.81 -22.51
N ALA A 42 26.38 -9.07 -21.32
CA ALA A 42 26.05 -10.27 -20.54
C ALA A 42 24.60 -10.26 -20.00
N PHE A 43 23.97 -9.10 -19.98
CA PHE A 43 22.56 -8.89 -19.63
C PHE A 43 21.82 -8.23 -20.80
N PRO A 44 20.50 -8.43 -20.92
CA PRO A 44 19.68 -7.75 -21.92
C PRO A 44 19.81 -6.22 -21.80
N ALA A 45 19.66 -5.54 -22.94
CA ALA A 45 19.50 -4.09 -22.93
C ALA A 45 18.20 -3.72 -22.23
N ALA A 46 18.19 -2.57 -21.55
CA ALA A 46 17.02 -2.06 -20.87
C ALA A 46 17.09 -0.53 -20.82
N VAL A 47 15.96 0.12 -21.03
CA VAL A 47 15.83 1.58 -20.96
C VAL A 47 14.84 1.93 -19.86
N TRP A 48 15.28 2.77 -18.92
CA TRP A 48 14.44 3.36 -17.91
C TRP A 48 14.24 4.84 -18.18
N ASP A 49 12.99 5.29 -18.23
CA ASP A 49 12.63 6.70 -18.37
C ASP A 49 11.85 7.15 -17.14
N ILE A 50 12.30 8.22 -16.47
CA ILE A 50 11.51 8.99 -15.50
C ILE A 50 10.91 10.16 -16.26
N GLN A 51 9.60 10.17 -16.43
CA GLN A 51 8.95 11.05 -17.39
C GLN A 51 7.62 11.58 -16.87
N ALA A 52 7.23 12.77 -17.31
CA ALA A 52 5.95 13.37 -16.94
C ALA A 52 5.31 14.06 -18.14
N ASN A 53 3.98 14.04 -18.19
CA ASN A 53 3.17 14.74 -19.19
C ASN A 53 1.78 15.07 -18.60
N GLU A 54 0.82 15.46 -19.44
CA GLU A 54 -0.55 15.78 -19.02
C GLU A 54 -1.33 14.61 -18.41
N GLN A 55 -0.90 13.37 -18.65
CA GLN A 55 -1.51 12.17 -18.05
C GLN A 55 -1.00 11.94 -16.62
N GLY A 56 0.24 12.34 -16.30
CA GLY A 56 0.83 12.14 -14.99
C GLY A 56 2.35 12.01 -15.00
N LEU A 57 2.88 11.42 -13.93
CA LEU A 57 4.29 11.06 -13.75
C LEU A 57 4.44 9.54 -13.85
N SER A 58 5.43 9.06 -14.60
CA SER A 58 5.71 7.63 -14.71
C SER A 58 7.21 7.31 -14.65
N ILE A 59 7.50 6.10 -14.17
CA ILE A 59 8.78 5.41 -14.33
C ILE A 59 8.53 4.24 -15.27
N ALA A 60 9.11 4.28 -16.47
CA ALA A 60 8.87 3.30 -17.54
C ALA A 60 10.10 2.45 -17.82
N LEU A 61 9.89 1.15 -18.05
CA LEU A 61 10.87 0.19 -18.55
C LEU A 61 10.55 -0.13 -20.01
N ASP A 62 11.49 0.13 -20.91
CA ASP A 62 11.36 -0.11 -22.36
C ASP A 62 10.06 0.47 -22.96
N GLY A 63 9.72 1.69 -22.53
CA GLY A 63 8.52 2.41 -22.95
C GLY A 63 7.23 1.95 -22.26
N THR A 64 7.28 0.94 -21.39
CA THR A 64 6.12 0.46 -20.63
C THR A 64 6.19 1.01 -19.20
N PRO A 65 5.24 1.86 -18.77
CA PRO A 65 5.20 2.36 -17.41
C PRO A 65 5.16 1.21 -16.38
N GLN A 66 6.01 1.24 -15.36
CA GLN A 66 6.01 0.24 -14.27
C GLN A 66 5.37 0.80 -13.00
N LEU A 67 5.53 2.11 -12.79
CA LEU A 67 4.96 2.89 -11.69
C LEU A 67 4.42 4.20 -12.28
N GLU A 68 3.17 4.54 -11.98
CA GLU A 68 2.50 5.73 -12.51
C GLU A 68 1.71 6.45 -11.42
N ILE A 69 1.79 7.78 -11.39
CA ILE A 69 0.85 8.64 -10.67
C ILE A 69 0.12 9.45 -11.73
N ASP A 70 -1.17 9.21 -11.89
CA ASP A 70 -1.98 9.94 -12.86
C ASP A 70 -2.28 11.38 -12.39
N SER A 71 -2.86 12.20 -13.27
CA SER A 71 -3.24 13.58 -12.97
C SER A 71 -4.31 13.73 -11.87
N SER A 72 -5.00 12.64 -11.50
CA SER A 72 -5.95 12.57 -10.38
C SER A 72 -5.29 12.12 -9.07
N GLY A 73 -4.00 11.77 -9.11
CA GLY A 73 -3.24 11.28 -7.95
C GLY A 73 -3.35 9.78 -7.70
N ASN A 74 -3.93 9.00 -8.62
CA ASN A 74 -4.00 7.55 -8.48
C ASN A 74 -2.63 6.92 -8.76
N LEU A 75 -2.19 6.03 -7.87
CA LEU A 75 -0.97 5.24 -8.04
C LEU A 75 -1.30 3.90 -8.72
N THR A 76 -0.61 3.62 -9.84
CA THR A 76 -0.66 2.33 -10.52
C THR A 76 0.72 1.67 -10.49
N ILE A 77 0.75 0.38 -10.15
CA ILE A 77 1.93 -0.49 -10.22
C ILE A 77 1.56 -1.67 -11.12
N GLN A 78 2.31 -1.89 -12.21
CA GLN A 78 2.02 -3.02 -13.10
C GLN A 78 2.39 -4.38 -12.50
N GLY A 79 3.37 -4.40 -11.59
CA GLY A 79 3.80 -5.58 -10.85
C GLY A 79 3.09 -5.78 -9.51
N SER A 80 3.72 -6.53 -8.62
CA SER A 80 3.27 -6.70 -7.25
C SER A 80 3.90 -5.67 -6.32
N LEU A 81 3.15 -5.27 -5.28
CA LEU A 81 3.67 -4.48 -4.16
C LEU A 81 4.10 -5.44 -3.03
N THR A 82 5.40 -5.56 -2.81
CA THR A 82 5.96 -6.36 -1.71
C THR A 82 6.50 -5.44 -0.61
N THR A 83 5.99 -5.58 0.61
CA THR A 83 6.42 -4.77 1.76
C THR A 83 7.20 -5.63 2.73
N THR A 84 8.48 -5.32 2.95
CA THR A 84 9.40 -6.12 3.79
C THR A 84 9.36 -5.77 5.27
N ASN A 85 8.63 -4.73 5.65
CA ASN A 85 8.53 -4.28 7.02
C ASN A 85 7.08 -3.97 7.42
N PRO A 86 6.31 -4.98 7.86
CA PRO A 86 5.31 -4.66 8.83
C PRO A 86 5.99 -4.54 10.18
N ALA A 87 5.84 -3.40 10.85
CA ALA A 87 6.19 -3.27 12.28
C ALA A 87 5.35 -4.20 13.21
N GLY A 88 4.66 -5.20 12.66
CA GLY A 88 3.83 -6.17 13.35
C GLY A 88 4.19 -7.59 12.93
N THR A 89 4.22 -8.49 13.90
CA THR A 89 4.32 -9.94 13.69
C THR A 89 3.13 -10.43 12.88
N PHE A 90 3.35 -11.37 11.97
CA PHE A 90 2.26 -12.07 11.29
C PHE A 90 1.34 -12.71 12.36
N PRO A 91 0.02 -12.60 12.24
CA PRO A 91 -0.89 -12.83 13.36
C PRO A 91 -1.09 -14.28 13.79
N ASP A 92 -0.36 -15.26 13.24
CA ASP A 92 -0.42 -16.68 13.60
C ASP A 92 -0.41 -16.96 15.11
N TYR A 93 0.14 -16.05 15.92
CA TYR A 93 0.07 -16.08 17.38
C TYR A 93 -1.36 -16.15 17.95
N VAL A 94 -2.39 -15.77 17.18
CA VAL A 94 -3.81 -15.91 17.54
C VAL A 94 -4.17 -17.38 17.81
N PHE A 95 -3.50 -18.31 17.12
CA PHE A 95 -3.74 -19.75 17.29
C PHE A 95 -2.85 -20.42 18.34
N GLU A 96 -1.91 -19.69 18.94
CA GLU A 96 -0.98 -20.25 19.91
C GLU A 96 -1.67 -20.52 21.27
N PRO A 97 -1.24 -21.57 22.01
CA PRO A 97 -1.74 -21.83 23.35
C PRO A 97 -1.52 -20.63 24.27
N GLY A 98 -2.60 -20.14 24.89
CA GLY A 98 -2.56 -18.99 25.80
C GLY A 98 -2.92 -17.65 25.17
N TYR A 99 -3.26 -17.61 23.87
CA TYR A 99 -3.85 -16.41 23.27
C TYR A 99 -5.17 -16.05 23.97
N ALA A 100 -5.23 -14.82 24.49
CA ALA A 100 -6.38 -14.31 25.24
C ALA A 100 -7.45 -13.76 24.29
N LEU A 101 -8.22 -14.66 23.68
CA LEU A 101 -9.35 -14.29 22.83
C LEU A 101 -10.40 -13.51 23.66
N MET A 102 -10.75 -12.30 23.20
CA MET A 102 -11.73 -11.45 23.86
C MET A 102 -13.11 -12.15 23.95
N PRO A 103 -13.78 -12.19 25.11
CA PRO A 103 -15.13 -12.73 25.16
C PRO A 103 -16.11 -11.94 24.27
N LEU A 104 -17.04 -12.61 23.58
CA LEU A 104 -18.00 -11.96 22.67
C LEU A 104 -18.84 -10.87 23.34
N GLU A 105 -19.14 -11.01 24.63
CA GLU A 105 -19.83 -9.98 25.42
C GLU A 105 -19.00 -8.70 25.52
N GLN A 106 -17.70 -8.83 25.85
CA GLN A 106 -16.78 -7.69 25.93
C GLN A 106 -16.55 -7.06 24.55
N LEU A 107 -16.43 -7.88 23.51
CA LEU A 107 -16.32 -7.41 22.14
C LEU A 107 -17.57 -6.61 21.71
N SER A 108 -18.76 -7.11 22.04
CA SER A 108 -20.02 -6.44 21.74
C SER A 108 -20.13 -5.09 22.46
N ALA A 109 -19.74 -5.03 23.74
CA ALA A 109 -19.69 -3.79 24.50
C ALA A 109 -18.71 -2.79 23.85
N PHE A 110 -17.50 -3.24 23.50
CA PHE A 110 -16.49 -2.40 22.86
C PHE A 110 -16.98 -1.80 21.55
N VAL A 111 -17.55 -2.63 20.66
CA VAL A 111 -18.06 -2.17 19.36
C VAL A 111 -19.23 -1.20 19.53
N SER A 112 -20.10 -1.43 20.51
CA SER A 112 -21.23 -0.53 20.79
C SER A 112 -20.77 0.83 21.31
N GLU A 113 -19.71 0.87 22.12
CA GLU A 113 -19.14 2.09 22.68
C GLU A 113 -18.26 2.86 21.68
N ASN A 114 -17.43 2.16 20.90
CA ASN A 114 -16.39 2.77 20.07
C ASN A 114 -16.74 2.85 18.58
N GLY A 115 -17.70 2.06 18.10
CA GLY A 115 -18.13 2.06 16.70
C GLY A 115 -17.11 1.44 15.73
N HIS A 116 -16.07 0.77 16.22
CA HIS A 116 -15.09 0.04 15.43
C HIS A 116 -14.55 -1.18 16.21
N LEU A 117 -13.80 -2.04 15.54
CA LEU A 117 -13.18 -3.21 16.17
C LEU A 117 -11.97 -2.78 17.04
N PRO A 118 -11.64 -3.55 18.09
CA PRO A 118 -10.38 -3.39 18.83
C PRO A 118 -9.18 -3.38 17.88
N ASP A 119 -8.15 -2.63 18.22
CA ASP A 119 -6.91 -2.46 17.45
C ASP A 119 -7.04 -1.80 16.07
N ILE A 120 -8.23 -1.74 15.47
CA ILE A 120 -8.46 -1.04 14.21
C ILE A 120 -8.65 0.46 14.50
N PRO A 121 -7.92 1.36 13.82
CA PRO A 121 -8.08 2.80 14.03
C PRO A 121 -9.49 3.25 13.65
N SER A 122 -10.01 4.23 14.37
CA SER A 122 -11.27 4.87 14.02
C SER A 122 -11.16 5.65 12.70
N ALA A 123 -12.31 5.95 12.10
CA ALA A 123 -12.37 6.82 10.92
C ALA A 123 -11.78 8.22 11.20
N ALA A 124 -12.01 8.76 12.41
CA ALA A 124 -11.50 10.06 12.82
C ALA A 124 -9.96 10.08 12.91
N GLN A 125 -9.37 9.05 13.55
CA GLN A 125 -7.91 8.90 13.61
C GLN A 125 -7.30 8.75 12.22
N THR A 126 -7.92 7.92 11.37
CA THR A 126 -7.45 7.67 10.01
C THR A 126 -7.46 8.94 9.16
N ALA A 127 -8.46 9.81 9.34
CA ALA A 127 -8.55 11.08 8.62
C ALA A 127 -7.46 12.08 9.05
N GLN A 128 -6.99 12.02 10.29
CA GLN A 128 -5.98 12.93 10.84
C GLN A 128 -4.55 12.44 10.55
N ASP A 129 -4.28 11.17 10.84
CA ASP A 129 -2.92 10.63 10.87
C ASP A 129 -2.55 9.85 9.58
N GLY A 130 -3.53 9.63 8.71
CA GLY A 130 -3.41 8.73 7.57
C GLY A 130 -3.44 7.25 8.00
N LEU A 131 -3.20 6.36 7.03
CA LEU A 131 -3.28 4.92 7.26
C LEU A 131 -2.06 4.20 6.70
N ASN A 132 -1.44 3.37 7.52
CA ASN A 132 -0.45 2.42 7.04
C ASN A 132 -1.19 1.16 6.51
N MET A 133 -1.22 1.00 5.19
CA MET A 133 -1.92 -0.11 4.54
C MET A 133 -1.37 -1.49 4.92
N SER A 134 -0.05 -1.63 5.10
CA SER A 134 0.56 -2.90 5.51
C SER A 134 0.15 -3.29 6.93
N GLN A 135 0.12 -2.33 7.85
CA GLN A 135 -0.32 -2.57 9.23
C GLN A 135 -1.81 -2.87 9.29
N LEU A 136 -2.64 -2.15 8.52
CA LEU A 136 -4.07 -2.44 8.44
C LEU A 136 -4.31 -3.87 7.94
N GLN A 137 -3.61 -4.30 6.88
CA GLN A 137 -3.77 -5.64 6.32
C GLN A 137 -3.45 -6.74 7.35
N LEU A 138 -2.41 -6.55 8.16
CA LEU A 138 -2.09 -7.50 9.23
C LEU A 138 -3.12 -7.51 10.35
N LYS A 139 -3.60 -6.33 10.78
CA LYS A 139 -4.66 -6.26 11.79
C LYS A 139 -5.96 -6.89 11.29
N LEU A 140 -6.30 -6.70 10.02
CA LEU A 140 -7.45 -7.35 9.41
C LEU A 140 -7.28 -8.87 9.40
N LEU A 141 -6.09 -9.38 9.07
CA LEU A 141 -5.81 -10.81 9.16
C LEU A 141 -5.96 -11.33 10.60
N GLN A 142 -5.43 -10.61 11.59
CA GLN A 142 -5.65 -10.95 13.00
C GLN A 142 -7.14 -11.05 13.35
N LYS A 143 -7.97 -10.12 12.86
CA LYS A 143 -9.43 -10.19 13.09
C LYS A 143 -10.10 -11.34 12.35
N VAL A 144 -9.62 -11.73 11.17
CA VAL A 144 -10.11 -12.93 10.47
C VAL A 144 -9.77 -14.20 11.27
N GLU A 145 -8.59 -14.28 11.86
CA GLU A 145 -8.18 -15.41 12.70
C GLU A 145 -8.98 -15.47 14.01
N GLU A 146 -9.18 -14.32 14.68
CA GLU A 146 -10.05 -14.21 15.86
C GLU A 146 -11.49 -14.64 15.54
N LEU A 147 -12.05 -14.20 14.40
CA LEU A 147 -13.37 -14.63 13.90
C LEU A 147 -13.44 -16.13 13.62
N THR A 148 -12.35 -16.72 13.14
CA THR A 148 -12.26 -18.16 12.91
C THR A 148 -12.34 -18.92 14.24
N LEU A 149 -11.67 -18.45 15.30
CA LEU A 149 -11.78 -19.04 16.63
C LEU A 149 -13.20 -18.94 17.20
N TYR A 150 -13.87 -17.78 17.09
CA TYR A 150 -15.26 -17.65 17.53
C TYR A 150 -16.18 -18.62 16.77
N THR A 151 -15.98 -18.79 15.45
CA THR A 151 -16.78 -19.68 14.63
C THR A 151 -16.62 -21.15 15.04
N LEU A 152 -15.38 -21.58 15.32
CA LEU A 152 -15.12 -22.94 15.82
C LEU A 152 -15.76 -23.17 17.20
N GLN A 153 -15.68 -22.18 18.10
CA GLN A 153 -16.35 -22.24 19.41
C GLN A 153 -17.87 -22.34 19.26
N GLN A 154 -18.46 -21.54 18.37
CA GLN A 154 -19.89 -21.57 18.09
C GLN A 154 -20.33 -22.92 17.51
N GLN A 155 -19.58 -23.47 16.56
CA GLN A 155 -19.87 -24.79 15.97
C GLN A 155 -19.84 -25.89 17.04
N ALA A 156 -18.84 -25.90 17.91
CA ALA A 156 -18.76 -26.85 19.02
C ALA A 156 -19.96 -26.75 19.98
N GLN A 157 -20.42 -25.52 20.28
CA GLN A 157 -21.62 -25.30 21.09
C GLN A 157 -22.88 -25.83 20.40
N ILE A 158 -23.03 -25.60 19.10
CA ILE A 158 -24.17 -26.10 18.31
C ILE A 158 -24.21 -27.63 18.34
N GLU A 159 -23.07 -28.29 18.16
CA GLU A 159 -22.98 -29.75 18.22
C GLU A 159 -23.32 -30.30 19.61
N ALA A 160 -22.83 -29.65 20.67
CA ALA A 160 -23.15 -30.01 22.05
C ALA A 160 -24.65 -29.88 22.33
N LEU A 161 -25.28 -28.78 21.90
CA LEU A 161 -26.73 -28.56 22.04
C LEU A 161 -27.53 -29.60 21.24
N GLN A 162 -27.12 -29.92 20.01
CA GLN A 162 -27.77 -30.95 19.21
C GLN A 162 -27.66 -32.34 19.84
N ALA A 163 -26.52 -32.68 20.43
CA ALA A 163 -26.33 -33.95 21.13
C ALA A 163 -27.24 -34.05 22.37
N GLN A 164 -27.37 -32.97 23.14
CA GLN A 164 -28.29 -32.90 24.28
C GLN A 164 -29.75 -33.07 23.85
N LEU A 165 -30.18 -32.39 22.78
CA LEU A 165 -31.53 -32.51 22.26
C LEU A 165 -31.85 -33.94 21.80
N ARG A 166 -30.91 -34.64 21.18
CA ARG A 166 -31.07 -36.06 20.80
C ARG A 166 -31.14 -37.00 21.99
N ALA A 167 -30.50 -36.68 23.12
CA ALA A 167 -30.52 -37.51 24.32
C ALA A 167 -31.80 -37.37 25.15
N VAL A 168 -32.57 -36.29 24.94
CA VAL A 168 -33.84 -36.00 25.63
C VAL A 168 -35.06 -36.51 24.84
N GLN A 169 -34.88 -36.88 23.57
CA GLN A 169 -35.90 -37.49 22.70
C GLN A 169 -35.86 -39.02 22.79
#